data_AF-A0A453EZW8-F1
#
_entry.id   AF-A0A453EZW8-F1
#
_cell.length_a   1.000
_cell.length_b   1.000
_cell.length_c   1.000
_cell.angle_alpha   90.00
_cell.angle_beta   90.00
_cell.angle_gamma   90.00
#
_symmetry.space_group_name_H-M   'P 1'
#
loop_
_entity.id
_entity.type
_entity.pdbx_description
1 polymer ?
#
loop_
_entity_poly.entity_id
_entity_poly.type
_entity_poly.pdbx_seq_one_letter_code
_entity_poly.pdbx_strand_id
1 'polypeptide(L)'
;VLHMKQSLQRYGHIMSADDHYTRWQEVEVDCEDDPEGVALRLAAKGAVSAALQVAESASLSIDLRRELQGRQLVKLLTTDPLNGGGPAAASRFLSTLRDSNDALPVAIGAMKLLPDLRSKQLLVHFFLKRTVGNLSDAEIARLNSWALGLRVLSLLPLPSQQRCSSLHEHPQLILEVLLMMKQLESASL
;
A
#
# COMPACT_ATOMS: atom_id res chain seq x y z
N VAL A 1 20.72 3.45 28.69
CA VAL A 1 21.61 3.78 27.54
C VAL A 1 21.08 3.24 26.21
N LEU A 2 20.73 1.96 26.09
CA LEU A 2 20.25 1.36 24.82
C LEU A 2 18.97 2.03 24.26
N HIS A 3 17.98 2.28 25.14
CA HIS A 3 16.72 2.94 24.79
C HIS A 3 16.91 4.38 24.29
N MET A 4 17.81 5.13 24.95
CA MET A 4 18.15 6.50 24.54
C MET A 4 18.82 6.51 23.16
N LYS A 5 19.71 5.56 22.88
CA LYS A 5 20.34 5.42 21.56
C LYS A 5 19.30 5.13 20.45
N GLN A 6 18.34 4.24 20.71
CA GLN A 6 17.26 3.94 19.77
C GLN A 6 16.34 5.14 19.53
N SER A 7 16.01 5.88 20.60
CA SER A 7 15.19 7.09 20.51
C SER A 7 15.88 8.18 19.69
N LEU A 8 17.17 8.42 19.93
CA LEU A 8 17.97 9.38 19.15
C LEU A 8 18.12 8.97 17.68
N GLN A 9 18.24 7.68 17.38
CA GLN A 9 18.25 7.19 16.00
C GLN A 9 16.91 7.45 15.29
N ARG A 10 15.79 7.20 15.98
CA ARG A 10 14.45 7.52 15.48
C ARG A 10 14.28 9.02 15.25
N TYR A 11 14.66 9.85 16.22
CA TYR A 11 14.58 11.31 16.10
C TYR A 11 15.45 11.81 14.94
N GLY A 12 16.67 11.29 14.77
CA GLY A 12 17.51 11.63 13.62
C GLY A 12 16.85 11.29 12.28
N HIS A 13 16.15 10.16 12.18
CA HIS A 13 15.40 9.79 10.98
C HIS A 13 14.22 10.73 10.72
N ILE A 14 13.50 11.14 11.77
CA ILE A 14 12.40 12.12 11.67
C ILE A 14 12.94 13.48 11.23
N MET A 15 14.03 13.97 11.84
CA MET A 15 14.67 15.23 11.46
C MET A 15 15.14 15.22 10.01
N SER A 16 15.70 14.10 9.53
CA SER A 16 16.12 13.97 8.12
C SER A 16 14.97 13.99 7.12
N ALA A 17 13.74 13.77 7.60
CA ALA A 17 12.52 13.72 6.82
C ALA A 17 11.66 14.98 6.97
N ASP A 18 11.95 15.82 7.98
CA ASP A 18 11.16 16.97 8.34
C ASP A 18 12.06 18.16 8.72
N ASP A 19 12.32 19.01 7.74
CA ASP A 19 13.17 20.20 7.84
C ASP A 19 12.67 21.26 8.85
N HIS A 20 11.48 21.07 9.43
CA HIS A 20 10.98 21.90 10.55
C HIS A 20 11.84 21.77 11.80
N TYR A 21 12.44 20.60 12.01
CA TYR A 21 13.24 20.34 13.21
C TYR A 21 14.69 20.73 13.03
N THR A 22 15.21 21.52 13.97
CA THR A 22 16.64 21.85 14.07
C THR A 22 17.34 21.07 15.17
N ARG A 23 16.57 20.57 16.15
CA ARG A 23 17.07 19.83 17.31
C ARG A 23 16.23 18.60 17.60
N TRP A 24 16.86 17.53 18.07
CA TRP A 24 16.16 16.29 18.39
C TRP A 24 15.18 16.45 19.57
N GLN A 25 15.42 17.40 20.47
CA GLN A 25 14.51 17.70 21.58
C GLN A 25 13.16 18.25 21.09
N GLU A 26 13.13 18.97 19.97
CA GLU A 26 11.87 19.46 19.37
C GLU A 26 11.04 18.29 18.85
N VAL A 27 11.69 17.28 18.26
CA VAL A 27 11.04 16.03 17.84
C VAL A 27 10.48 15.27 19.03
N GLU A 28 11.22 15.22 20.13
CA GLU A 28 10.76 14.52 21.34
C GLU A 28 9.51 15.18 21.91
N VAL A 29 9.50 16.51 22.06
CA VAL A 29 8.34 17.27 22.54
C VAL A 29 7.12 17.07 21.64
N ASP A 30 7.27 17.22 20.32
CA ASP A 30 6.15 17.05 19.40
C ASP A 30 5.64 15.60 19.36
N CYS A 31 6.53 14.59 19.50
CA CYS A 31 6.13 13.19 19.60
C CYS A 31 5.38 12.88 20.90
N GLU A 32 5.64 13.63 21.99
CA GLU A 32 4.93 13.49 23.26
C GLU A 32 3.57 14.22 23.25
N ASP A 33 3.50 15.39 22.59
CA ASP A 33 2.29 16.23 22.55
C ASP A 33 1.27 15.76 21.49
N ASP A 34 1.72 15.56 20.24
CA ASP A 34 0.86 15.15 19.11
C ASP A 34 1.57 14.13 18.18
N PRO A 35 1.75 12.87 18.64
CA PRO A 35 2.39 11.83 17.83
C PRO A 35 1.62 11.51 16.54
N GLU A 36 0.30 11.66 16.54
CA GLU A 36 -0.53 11.42 15.36
C GLU A 36 -0.31 12.50 14.29
N GLY A 37 -0.32 13.77 14.68
CA GLY A 37 -0.01 14.88 13.77
C GLY A 37 1.40 14.78 13.20
N VAL A 38 2.39 14.39 14.00
CA VAL A 38 3.76 14.11 13.51
C VAL A 38 3.76 12.99 12.47
N ALA A 39 3.11 11.86 12.75
CA ALA A 39 3.05 10.73 11.83
C ALA A 39 2.36 11.12 10.50
N LEU A 40 1.22 11.82 10.56
CA LEU A 40 0.48 12.27 9.38
C LEU A 40 1.29 13.27 8.54
N ARG A 41 2.00 14.20 9.18
CA ARG A 41 2.85 15.18 8.50
C ARG A 41 4.02 14.51 7.78
N LEU A 42 4.70 13.56 8.43
CA LEU A 42 5.76 12.75 7.81
C LEU A 42 5.23 11.94 6.63
N ALA A 43 4.05 11.33 6.76
CA ALA A 43 3.42 10.59 5.69
C ALA A 43 3.06 11.48 4.49
N ALA A 44 2.57 12.71 4.74
CA ALA A 44 2.28 13.69 3.71
C ALA A 44 3.54 14.13 2.94
N LYS A 45 4.70 14.15 3.61
CA LYS A 45 6.02 14.40 2.99
C LYS A 45 6.62 13.17 2.27
N GLY A 46 5.93 12.02 2.27
CA GLY A 46 6.44 10.78 1.66
C GLY A 46 7.46 10.02 2.52
N ALA A 47 7.70 10.47 3.75
CA ALA A 47 8.56 9.83 4.74
C ALA A 47 7.79 8.75 5.54
N VAL A 48 7.11 7.86 4.81
CA VAL A 48 6.20 6.86 5.39
C VAL A 48 6.90 5.90 6.36
N SER A 49 8.17 5.60 6.14
CA SER A 49 8.99 4.80 7.06
C SER A 49 9.19 5.49 8.43
N ALA A 50 9.42 6.80 8.44
CA ALA A 50 9.53 7.59 9.67
C ALA A 50 8.16 7.73 10.35
N ALA A 51 7.10 7.97 9.56
CA ALA A 51 5.72 8.00 10.06
C ALA A 51 5.32 6.70 10.77
N LEU A 52 5.68 5.54 10.20
CA LEU A 52 5.44 4.24 10.83
C LEU A 52 6.18 4.07 12.15
N GLN A 53 7.43 4.51 12.24
CA GLN A 53 8.20 4.45 13.50
C GLN A 53 7.54 5.28 14.60
N VAL A 54 7.04 6.47 14.27
CA VAL A 54 6.27 7.30 15.21
C VAL A 54 5.01 6.55 15.65
N ALA A 55 4.21 6.08 14.69
CA ALA A 55 2.95 5.42 14.96
C ALA A 55 3.09 4.12 15.79
N GLU A 56 4.10 3.31 15.52
CA GLU A 56 4.40 2.10 16.30
C GLU A 56 4.86 2.43 17.71
N SER A 57 5.71 3.45 17.86
CA SER A 57 6.26 3.78 19.17
C SER A 57 5.29 4.48 20.11
N ALA A 58 4.38 5.29 19.57
CA ALA A 58 3.28 5.91 20.32
C ALA A 58 2.05 4.99 20.44
N SER A 59 2.13 3.75 19.93
CA SER A 59 1.00 2.80 19.92
C SER A 59 -0.28 3.39 19.34
N LEU A 60 -0.16 4.16 18.26
CA LEU A 60 -1.30 4.79 17.59
C LEU A 60 -2.28 3.74 17.05
N SER A 61 -3.47 4.22 16.68
CA SER A 61 -4.59 3.38 16.24
C SER A 61 -4.17 2.36 15.18
N ILE A 62 -4.78 1.19 15.25
CA ILE A 62 -4.53 0.10 14.29
C ILE A 62 -4.86 0.56 12.87
N ASP A 63 -5.92 1.35 12.70
CA ASP A 63 -6.34 1.85 11.40
C ASP A 63 -5.29 2.79 10.78
N LEU A 64 -4.73 3.73 11.56
CA LEU A 64 -3.66 4.59 11.09
C LEU A 64 -2.40 3.79 10.75
N ARG A 65 -2.02 2.82 11.59
CA ARG A 65 -0.86 1.95 11.31
C ARG A 65 -1.06 1.17 10.02
N ARG A 66 -2.25 0.59 9.78
CA ARG A 66 -2.58 -0.12 8.53
C ARG A 66 -2.54 0.80 7.32
N GLU A 67 -3.03 2.03 7.44
CA GLU A 67 -2.96 3.02 6.36
C GLU A 67 -1.50 3.35 6.00
N LEU A 68 -0.68 3.66 7.00
CA LEU A 68 0.74 3.96 6.81
C LEU A 68 1.51 2.75 6.25
N GLN A 69 1.19 1.53 6.71
CA GLN A 69 1.76 0.29 6.17
C GLN A 69 1.36 0.10 4.70
N GLY A 70 0.12 0.43 4.33
CA GLY A 70 -0.36 0.41 2.95
C GLY A 70 0.42 1.39 2.06
N ARG A 71 0.62 2.62 2.54
CA ARG A 71 1.44 3.63 1.85
C ARG A 71 2.91 3.21 1.74
N GLN A 72 3.46 2.54 2.75
CA GLN A 72 4.83 2.02 2.70
C GLN A 72 4.95 0.89 1.67
N LEU A 73 3.96 0.01 1.60
CA LEU A 73 3.91 -1.04 0.59
C LEU A 73 3.82 -0.47 -0.83
N VAL A 74 3.02 0.58 -1.04
CA VAL A 74 2.97 1.32 -2.31
C VAL A 74 4.34 1.88 -2.64
N LYS A 75 4.99 2.58 -1.70
CA LYS A 75 6.34 3.14 -1.88
C LYS A 75 7.34 2.06 -2.28
N LEU A 76 7.32 0.89 -1.63
CA LEU A 76 8.20 -0.21 -1.98
C LEU A 76 7.94 -0.74 -3.39
N LEU A 77 6.68 -0.86 -3.81
CA LEU A 77 6.32 -1.39 -5.13
C LEU A 77 6.60 -0.40 -6.27
N THR A 78 6.55 0.90 -6.00
CA THR A 78 6.79 1.95 -7.02
C THR A 78 8.24 2.43 -7.06
N THR A 79 9.03 2.20 -6.01
CA THR A 79 10.45 2.55 -5.97
C THR A 79 11.29 1.56 -6.78
N ASP A 80 12.29 2.07 -7.50
CA ASP A 80 13.24 1.24 -8.26
C ASP A 80 13.94 0.21 -7.35
N PRO A 81 14.08 -1.06 -7.78
CA PRO A 81 14.83 -2.07 -7.04
C PRO A 81 16.26 -1.65 -6.62
N LEU A 82 16.95 -0.85 -7.44
CA LEU A 82 18.28 -0.32 -7.14
C LEU A 82 18.27 0.68 -5.96
N ASN A 83 17.13 1.32 -5.71
CA ASN A 83 16.91 2.26 -4.62
C ASN A 83 16.21 1.61 -3.41
N GLY A 84 16.28 0.29 -3.28
CA GLY A 84 15.70 -0.45 -2.15
C GLY A 84 14.20 -0.74 -2.27
N GLY A 85 13.61 -0.53 -3.45
CA GLY A 85 12.23 -0.89 -3.76
C GLY A 85 12.07 -2.26 -4.41
N GLY A 86 10.97 -2.41 -5.13
CA GLY A 86 10.63 -3.56 -5.95
C GLY A 86 9.96 -4.74 -5.22
N PRO A 87 9.61 -5.79 -5.99
CA PRO A 87 8.89 -6.97 -5.51
C PRO A 87 9.50 -7.69 -4.30
N ALA A 88 10.82 -7.76 -4.24
CA ALA A 88 11.54 -8.45 -3.18
C ALA A 88 11.41 -7.69 -1.84
N ALA A 89 11.58 -6.36 -1.87
CA ALA A 89 11.42 -5.51 -0.70
C ALA A 89 9.96 -5.52 -0.20
N ALA A 90 8.99 -5.38 -1.11
CA ALA A 90 7.57 -5.50 -0.78
C ALA A 90 7.22 -6.87 -0.17
N SER A 91 7.75 -7.97 -0.74
CA SER A 91 7.52 -9.32 -0.21
C SER A 91 8.13 -9.50 1.19
N ARG A 92 9.30 -8.91 1.45
CA ARG A 92 9.92 -8.92 2.79
C ARG A 92 9.07 -8.14 3.79
N PHE A 93 8.60 -6.96 3.41
CA PHE A 93 7.71 -6.13 4.23
C PHE A 93 6.39 -6.85 4.54
N LEU A 94 5.70 -7.41 3.55
CA LEU A 94 4.50 -8.22 3.79
C LEU A 94 4.76 -9.41 4.71
N SER A 95 5.98 -9.96 4.68
CA SER A 95 6.38 -11.06 5.57
C SER A 95 6.66 -10.62 7.01
N THR A 96 6.72 -9.31 7.31
CA THR A 96 6.75 -8.80 8.69
C THR A 96 5.34 -8.61 9.26
N LEU A 97 4.32 -8.50 8.40
CA LEU A 97 2.92 -8.31 8.77
C LEU A 97 2.15 -9.61 9.03
N ARG A 98 2.83 -10.73 9.36
CA ARG A 98 2.27 -12.10 9.31
C ARG A 98 1.00 -12.37 10.13
N ASP A 99 0.54 -11.43 10.95
CA ASP A 99 -0.81 -11.50 11.50
C ASP A 99 -1.82 -11.20 10.37
N SER A 100 -2.63 -12.21 9.99
CA SER A 100 -3.64 -12.09 8.93
C SER A 100 -4.63 -10.96 9.18
N ASN A 101 -4.83 -10.57 10.45
CA ASN A 101 -5.67 -9.44 10.82
C ASN A 101 -5.16 -8.12 10.23
N ASP A 102 -3.88 -8.00 9.90
CA ASP A 102 -3.27 -6.76 9.42
C ASP A 102 -2.78 -6.85 7.97
N ALA A 103 -2.23 -7.99 7.53
CA ALA A 103 -1.62 -8.10 6.19
C ALA A 103 -2.59 -7.84 5.04
N LEU A 104 -3.78 -8.47 5.07
CA LEU A 104 -4.74 -8.33 3.97
C LEU A 104 -5.36 -6.92 3.92
N PRO A 105 -5.84 -6.33 5.03
CA PRO A 105 -6.30 -4.93 5.03
C PRO A 105 -5.25 -3.94 4.50
N VAL A 106 -3.98 -4.11 4.88
CA VAL A 106 -2.86 -3.30 4.36
C VAL A 106 -2.73 -3.43 2.85
N ALA A 107 -2.77 -4.66 2.33
CA ALA A 107 -2.66 -4.91 0.89
C ALA A 107 -3.86 -4.36 0.10
N ILE A 108 -5.06 -4.44 0.66
CA ILE A 108 -6.28 -3.84 0.09
C ILE A 108 -6.13 -2.32 0.01
N GLY A 109 -5.68 -1.69 1.10
CA GLY A 109 -5.39 -0.25 1.13
C GLY A 109 -4.35 0.15 0.09
N ALA A 110 -3.25 -0.60 0.00
CA ALA A 110 -2.21 -0.38 -1.01
C ALA A 110 -2.74 -0.52 -2.45
N MET A 111 -3.60 -1.51 -2.71
CA MET A 111 -4.14 -1.77 -4.05
C MET A 111 -4.92 -0.59 -4.64
N LYS A 112 -5.62 0.16 -3.79
CA LYS A 112 -6.34 1.39 -4.18
C LYS A 112 -5.41 2.52 -4.62
N LEU A 113 -4.20 2.56 -4.07
CA LEU A 113 -3.21 3.60 -4.29
C LEU A 113 -2.20 3.24 -5.40
N LEU A 114 -2.10 1.96 -5.76
CA LEU A 114 -1.14 1.51 -6.78
C LEU A 114 -1.53 2.01 -8.19
N PRO A 115 -0.59 2.66 -8.91
CA PRO A 115 -0.86 3.22 -10.23
C PRO A 115 -0.88 2.15 -11.34
N ASP A 116 -0.11 1.07 -11.18
CA ASP A 116 0.14 0.12 -12.26
C ASP A 116 -0.49 -1.26 -12.01
N LEU A 117 -0.91 -1.91 -13.10
CA LEU A 117 -1.56 -3.22 -13.07
C LEU A 117 -0.63 -4.32 -12.54
N ARG A 118 0.67 -4.23 -12.84
CA ARG A 118 1.66 -5.26 -12.51
C ARG A 118 1.87 -5.37 -11.01
N SER A 119 1.97 -4.24 -10.30
CA SER A 119 2.08 -4.19 -8.85
C SER A 119 0.82 -4.75 -8.17
N LYS A 120 -0.37 -4.45 -8.70
CA LYS A 120 -1.63 -5.04 -8.21
C LYS A 120 -1.67 -6.55 -8.39
N GLN A 121 -1.27 -7.04 -9.56
CA GLN A 121 -1.16 -8.49 -9.84
C GLN A 121 -0.18 -9.17 -8.88
N LEU A 122 0.94 -8.51 -8.58
CA LEU A 122 1.93 -9.06 -7.66
C LEU A 122 1.38 -9.20 -6.23
N LEU A 123 0.63 -8.22 -5.75
CA LEU A 123 -0.04 -8.30 -4.45
C LEU A 123 -1.00 -9.48 -4.40
N VAL A 124 -1.91 -9.59 -5.38
CA VAL A 124 -2.87 -10.70 -5.43
C VAL A 124 -2.15 -12.06 -5.49
N HIS A 125 -1.11 -12.15 -6.33
CA HIS A 125 -0.30 -13.37 -6.44
C HIS A 125 0.39 -13.74 -5.12
N PHE A 126 0.90 -12.76 -4.38
CA PHE A 126 1.54 -12.97 -3.08
C PHE A 126 0.57 -13.65 -2.10
N PHE A 127 -0.65 -13.12 -1.95
CA PHE A 127 -1.63 -13.68 -0.99
C PHE A 127 -2.14 -15.05 -1.42
N LEU A 128 -2.42 -15.26 -2.72
CA LEU A 128 -2.88 -16.55 -3.23
C LEU A 128 -1.80 -17.64 -3.16
N LYS A 129 -0.53 -17.31 -3.38
CA LYS A 129 0.57 -18.30 -3.40
C LYS A 129 1.14 -18.61 -2.02
N ARG A 130 1.20 -17.63 -1.12
CA ARG A 130 1.86 -17.80 0.19
C ARG A 130 0.96 -18.21 1.34
N THR A 131 -0.34 -18.45 1.12
CA THR A 131 -1.31 -18.76 2.19
C THR A 131 -1.04 -17.90 3.42
N VAL A 132 -1.07 -16.58 3.22
CA VAL A 132 -0.68 -15.60 4.25
C VAL A 132 -1.74 -15.63 5.35
N GLY A 133 -1.47 -16.40 6.40
CA GLY A 133 -2.39 -16.63 7.51
C GLY A 133 -3.66 -17.40 7.09
N ASN A 134 -4.56 -17.61 8.05
CA ASN A 134 -5.83 -18.30 7.82
C ASN A 134 -6.81 -17.35 7.11
N LEU A 135 -6.61 -17.15 5.80
CA LEU A 135 -7.59 -16.44 4.97
C LEU A 135 -8.92 -17.20 5.02
N SER A 136 -10.01 -16.46 5.25
CA SER A 136 -11.36 -17.01 5.14
C SER A 136 -11.72 -17.31 3.68
N ASP A 137 -12.69 -18.20 3.47
CA ASP A 137 -13.19 -18.52 2.13
C ASP A 137 -13.69 -17.27 1.37
N ALA A 138 -14.28 -16.32 2.09
CA ALA A 138 -14.72 -15.04 1.52
C ALA A 138 -13.55 -14.19 1.03
N GLU A 139 -12.44 -14.15 1.78
CA GLU A 139 -11.23 -13.43 1.37
C GLU A 139 -10.55 -14.09 0.19
N ILE A 140 -10.51 -15.42 0.16
CA ILE A 140 -9.99 -16.19 -0.97
C ILE A 140 -10.84 -15.94 -2.22
N ALA A 141 -12.17 -15.98 -2.10
CA ALA A 141 -13.09 -15.70 -3.20
C ALA A 141 -12.90 -14.27 -3.74
N ARG A 142 -12.75 -13.28 -2.85
CA ARG A 142 -12.46 -11.89 -3.23
C ARG A 142 -11.12 -11.77 -3.98
N LEU A 143 -10.05 -12.36 -3.45
CA LEU A 143 -8.73 -12.35 -4.11
C LEU A 143 -8.76 -13.02 -5.47
N ASN A 144 -9.51 -14.12 -5.62
CA ASN A 144 -9.69 -14.79 -6.91
C ASN A 144 -10.49 -13.91 -7.91
N SER A 145 -11.53 -13.22 -7.46
CA SER A 145 -12.25 -12.24 -8.29
C SER A 145 -11.30 -11.15 -8.81
N TRP A 146 -10.47 -10.60 -7.91
CA TRP A 146 -9.47 -9.59 -8.28
C TRP A 146 -8.42 -10.14 -9.25
N ALA A 147 -7.94 -11.36 -9.02
CA ALA A 147 -7.00 -12.04 -9.93
C ALA A 147 -7.59 -12.15 -11.33
N LEU A 148 -8.87 -12.52 -11.44
CA LEU A 148 -9.58 -12.60 -12.71
C LEU A 148 -9.69 -11.22 -13.38
N GLY A 149 -10.12 -10.19 -12.64
CA GLY A 149 -10.27 -8.84 -13.18
C GLY A 149 -8.94 -8.27 -13.69
N LEU A 150 -7.87 -8.41 -12.90
CA LEU A 150 -6.52 -8.00 -13.30
C LEU A 150 -6.00 -8.79 -14.50
N ARG A 151 -6.35 -10.08 -14.63
CA ARG A 151 -6.00 -10.90 -15.79
C ARG A 151 -6.75 -10.43 -17.03
N VAL A 152 -8.04 -10.18 -16.95
CA VAL A 152 -8.83 -9.63 -18.06
C VAL A 152 -8.23 -8.31 -18.52
N LEU A 153 -7.97 -7.37 -17.60
CA LEU A 153 -7.35 -6.08 -17.93
C LEU A 153 -6.02 -6.23 -18.66
N SER A 154 -5.19 -7.20 -18.27
CA SER A 154 -3.88 -7.44 -18.91
C SER A 154 -3.96 -7.91 -20.36
N LEU A 155 -5.12 -8.44 -20.78
CA LEU A 155 -5.37 -8.92 -22.14
C LEU A 155 -6.00 -7.85 -23.04
N LEU A 156 -6.46 -6.72 -22.47
CA LEU A 156 -7.11 -5.67 -23.23
C LEU A 156 -6.09 -4.75 -23.94
N PRO A 157 -6.44 -4.23 -25.13
CA PRO A 157 -5.71 -3.12 -25.74
C PRO A 157 -5.66 -1.90 -24.80
N LEU A 158 -4.59 -1.11 -24.87
CA LEU A 158 -4.31 -0.01 -23.94
C LEU A 158 -5.50 0.97 -23.74
N PRO A 159 -6.24 1.42 -24.77
CA PRO A 159 -7.37 2.33 -24.57
C PRO A 159 -8.48 1.72 -23.70
N SER A 160 -8.82 0.46 -23.95
CA SER A 160 -9.86 -0.26 -23.19
C SER A 160 -9.37 -0.62 -21.78
N GLN A 161 -8.08 -0.99 -21.66
CA GLN A 161 -7.46 -1.24 -20.37
C GLN A 161 -7.51 0.01 -19.46
N GLN A 162 -7.18 1.19 -20.00
CA GLN A 162 -7.20 2.44 -19.25
C GLN A 162 -8.63 2.78 -18.77
N ARG A 163 -9.63 2.62 -19.64
CA ARG A 163 -11.05 2.86 -19.32
C ARG A 163 -11.57 1.92 -18.22
N CYS A 164 -11.14 0.66 -18.23
CA CYS A 164 -11.58 -0.34 -17.27
C CYS A 164 -10.63 -0.49 -16.06
N SER A 165 -9.57 0.31 -15.95
CA SER A 165 -8.50 0.14 -14.97
C SER A 165 -8.98 0.13 -13.51
N SER A 166 -10.04 0.86 -13.20
CA SER A 166 -10.66 0.90 -11.87
C SER A 166 -11.53 -0.33 -11.56
N LEU A 167 -11.98 -1.06 -12.58
CA LEU A 167 -12.96 -2.15 -12.46
C LEU A 167 -12.35 -3.51 -12.15
N HIS A 168 -11.05 -3.58 -11.82
CA HIS A 168 -10.35 -4.81 -11.49
C HIS A 168 -11.00 -5.62 -10.35
N GLU A 169 -11.77 -4.96 -9.48
CA GLU A 169 -12.51 -5.62 -8.39
C GLU A 169 -13.80 -6.31 -8.85
N HIS A 170 -14.30 -5.96 -10.05
CA HIS A 170 -15.58 -6.41 -10.60
C HIS A 170 -15.42 -6.88 -12.06
N PRO A 171 -14.88 -8.09 -12.29
CA PRO A 171 -14.61 -8.61 -13.63
C PRO A 171 -15.83 -8.58 -14.56
N GLN A 172 -17.03 -8.81 -14.02
CA GLN A 172 -18.29 -8.73 -14.77
C GLN A 172 -18.57 -7.34 -15.36
N LEU A 173 -18.25 -6.27 -14.62
CA LEU A 173 -18.44 -4.89 -15.10
C LEU A 173 -17.48 -4.55 -16.23
N ILE A 174 -16.29 -5.16 -16.26
CA ILE A 174 -15.35 -5.02 -17.38
C ILE A 174 -16.01 -5.53 -18.67
N LEU A 175 -16.67 -6.69 -18.61
CA LEU A 175 -17.36 -7.27 -19.77
C LEU A 175 -18.52 -6.40 -20.23
N GLU A 176 -19.33 -5.89 -19.30
CA GLU A 176 -20.45 -4.99 -19.60
C GLU A 176 -19.98 -3.72 -20.33
N VAL A 177 -18.92 -3.07 -19.83
CA VAL A 177 -18.35 -1.88 -20.47
C VAL A 177 -17.83 -2.19 -21.88
N LEU A 178 -17.14 -3.31 -22.05
CA LEU A 178 -16.63 -3.72 -23.36
C LEU A 178 -17.75 -3.99 -24.37
N LEU A 179 -18.85 -4.62 -23.92
CA LEU A 179 -20.04 -4.84 -24.75
C LEU A 179 -20.71 -3.53 -25.14
N MET A 180 -20.87 -2.61 -24.19
CA MET A 180 -21.44 -1.28 -24.46
C MET A 180 -20.59 -0.47 -25.44
N MET A 181 -19.26 -0.56 -25.35
CA MET A 181 -18.36 0.09 -26.32
C MET A 181 -18.54 -0.46 -27.74
N LYS A 182 -18.70 -1.78 -27.88
CA LYS A 182 -19.00 -2.40 -29.18
C LYS A 182 -20.33 -1.92 -29.75
N GLN A 183 -21.34 -1.76 -28.90
CA GLN A 183 -22.64 -1.23 -29.31
C GLN A 183 -22.55 0.23 -29.78
N LEU A 184 -21.78 1.08 -29.09
CA LEU A 184 -21.53 2.46 -29.50
C LEU A 184 -20.80 2.56 -30.84
N GLU A 185 -19.77 1.73 -31.07
CA GLU A 185 -19.09 1.64 -32.38
C GLU A 185 -20.09 1.27 -33.48
N SER A 186 -20.97 0.28 -33.24
CA SER A 186 -21.97 -0.15 -34.24
C SER A 186 -23.07 0.89 -34.50
N ALA A 187 -23.41 1.72 -33.52
CA ALA A 187 -24.43 2.76 -33.64
C ALA A 187 -23.92 4.06 -34.27
N SER A 188 -22.60 4.18 -34.49
CA SER A 188 -21.96 5.34 -35.12
C SER A 188 -21.90 5.27 -36.66
N LEU A 189 -22.65 4.34 -37.26
CA LEU A 189 -22.78 4.12 -38.72
C LEU A 189 -24.13 4.63 -39.25
#